data_AF-A0A3Q4G191-F1
#
_entry.id   AF-A0A3Q4G191-F1
#
_cell.length_a   1.000
_cell.length_b   1.000
_cell.length_c   1.000
_cell.angle_alpha   90.00
_cell.angle_beta   90.00
_cell.angle_gamma   90.00
#
_symmetry.space_group_name_H-M   'P 1'
#
loop_
_entity.id
_entity.type
_entity.pdbx_description
1 polymer ?
#
loop_
_entity_poly.entity_id
_entity_poly.type
_entity_poly.pdbx_seq_one_letter_code
_entity_poly.pdbx_strand_id
1 'polypeptide(L)'
;MEITYVYSKNRCEFGRQCQFSDSPAELLVDIHPDPSLALNFIQKSHRDVATQTGVEMSEHEVNTELHETRSCGVNHVEGGWPKDIDSADKKQTSLFRNKVEKDESYINSVLQLSPPSLTVMHPPTKDCSVNAVSR
;
A
#
# COMPACT_ATOMS: atom_id res chain seq x y z
N MET A 1 -30.73 -24.14 -50.03
CA MET A 1 -31.66 -23.66 -48.99
C MET A 1 -31.04 -24.02 -47.66
N GLU A 2 -30.60 -23.04 -46.88
CA GLU A 2 -30.04 -23.25 -45.55
C GLU A 2 -31.18 -23.46 -44.56
N ILE A 3 -31.23 -24.64 -43.92
CA ILE A 3 -32.24 -24.96 -42.93
C ILE A 3 -31.85 -24.24 -41.63
N THR A 4 -32.46 -23.08 -41.39
CA THR A 4 -32.31 -22.33 -40.14
C THR A 4 -33.30 -22.88 -39.12
N TYR A 5 -32.81 -23.57 -38.09
CA TYR A 5 -33.65 -24.05 -37.00
C TYR A 5 -33.87 -22.92 -35.99
N VAL A 6 -35.03 -22.27 -36.07
CA VAL A 6 -35.41 -21.20 -35.13
C VAL A 6 -36.03 -21.86 -33.90
N TYR A 7 -35.34 -21.79 -32.77
CA TYR A 7 -35.86 -22.30 -31.50
C TYR A 7 -36.85 -21.29 -30.92
N SER A 8 -38.13 -21.42 -31.25
CA SER A 8 -39.21 -20.67 -30.61
C SER A 8 -39.70 -21.44 -29.39
N LYS A 9 -39.45 -20.89 -28.20
CA LYS A 9 -39.97 -21.43 -26.94
C LYS A 9 -40.92 -20.39 -26.34
N ASN A 10 -42.04 -20.83 -25.78
CA ASN A 10 -43.00 -19.90 -25.17
C ASN A 10 -42.37 -19.18 -23.98
N ARG A 11 -42.65 -17.88 -23.81
CA ARG A 11 -42.09 -17.05 -22.72
C ARG A 11 -42.35 -17.64 -21.33
N CYS A 12 -43.48 -18.33 -21.14
CA CYS A 12 -43.85 -19.01 -19.90
C CYS A 12 -43.00 -20.25 -19.58
N GLU A 13 -42.19 -20.75 -20.53
CA GLU A 13 -41.29 -21.89 -20.33
C GLU A 13 -39.84 -21.45 -20.07
N PHE A 14 -39.57 -20.15 -20.14
CA PHE A 14 -38.31 -19.56 -19.69
C PHE A 14 -38.42 -19.21 -18.20
N GLY A 15 -37.35 -19.46 -17.44
CA GLY A 15 -37.28 -19.02 -16.04
C GLY A 15 -38.27 -19.71 -15.10
N ARG A 16 -38.66 -20.97 -15.37
CA ARG A 16 -39.36 -21.79 -14.37
C ARG A 16 -38.58 -21.72 -13.06
N GLN A 17 -39.29 -21.52 -11.95
CA GLN A 17 -38.67 -21.41 -10.63
C GLN A 17 -37.77 -22.64 -10.39
N CYS A 18 -36.51 -22.41 -10.06
CA CYS A 18 -35.64 -23.49 -9.61
C CYS A 18 -36.25 -24.06 -8.31
N GLN A 19 -36.66 -25.32 -8.35
CA GLN A 19 -37.07 -26.04 -7.14
C GLN A 19 -35.80 -26.52 -6.45
N PHE A 20 -35.29 -25.73 -5.51
CA PHE A 20 -34.21 -26.15 -4.64
C PHE A 20 -34.80 -27.02 -3.53
N SER A 21 -34.61 -28.33 -3.63
CA SER A 21 -34.85 -29.28 -2.55
C SER A 21 -33.52 -29.85 -2.09
N ASP A 22 -33.40 -30.12 -0.78
CA ASP A 22 -32.26 -30.85 -0.24
C ASP A 22 -32.21 -32.24 -0.90
N SER A 23 -31.29 -32.38 -1.85
CA SER A 23 -31.06 -33.59 -2.61
C SER A 23 -29.63 -34.04 -2.32
N PRO A 24 -29.37 -35.34 -2.16
CA PRO A 24 -28.01 -35.83 -1.98
C PRO A 24 -27.15 -35.42 -3.18
N ALA A 25 -25.85 -35.26 -2.96
CA ALA A 25 -24.92 -34.98 -4.05
C ALA A 25 -24.92 -36.14 -5.05
N GLU A 26 -25.45 -35.90 -6.25
CA GLU A 26 -25.43 -36.85 -7.35
C GLU A 26 -24.29 -36.52 -8.31
N LEU A 27 -23.46 -37.52 -8.61
CA LEU A 27 -22.45 -37.41 -9.66
C LEU A 27 -23.15 -37.59 -11.02
N LEU A 28 -23.51 -36.48 -11.66
CA LEU A 28 -24.19 -36.50 -12.96
C LEU A 28 -23.26 -36.86 -14.11
N VAL A 29 -22.00 -36.44 -14.04
CA VAL A 29 -20.99 -36.68 -15.07
C VAL A 29 -19.61 -36.79 -14.41
N ASP A 30 -18.84 -37.80 -14.84
CA ASP A 30 -17.43 -37.95 -14.50
C ASP A 30 -16.58 -37.77 -15.77
N ILE A 31 -15.87 -36.65 -15.87
CA ILE A 31 -15.05 -36.31 -17.04
C ILE A 31 -13.59 -36.58 -16.70
N HIS A 32 -13.05 -37.65 -17.30
CA HIS A 32 -11.65 -37.99 -17.15
C HIS A 32 -10.75 -37.04 -17.96
N PRO A 33 -9.55 -36.69 -17.45
CA PRO A 33 -8.63 -35.84 -18.18
C PRO A 33 -8.14 -36.52 -19.45
N ASP A 34 -8.15 -35.79 -20.56
CA ASP A 34 -7.58 -36.25 -21.83
C ASP A 34 -6.07 -35.94 -21.89
N PRO A 35 -5.18 -36.95 -21.92
CA PRO A 35 -3.74 -36.74 -21.98
C PRO A 35 -3.28 -35.98 -23.24
N SER A 36 -4.04 -36.03 -24.33
CA SER A 36 -3.70 -35.32 -25.57
C SER A 36 -3.86 -33.80 -25.43
N LEU A 37 -4.82 -33.34 -24.62
CA LEU A 37 -5.02 -31.93 -24.32
C LEU A 37 -3.94 -31.38 -23.39
N ALA A 38 -3.38 -32.23 -22.52
CA ALA A 38 -2.29 -31.85 -21.64
C ALA A 38 -1.02 -31.40 -22.41
N LEU A 39 -0.78 -31.98 -23.59
CA LEU A 39 0.34 -31.58 -24.47
C LEU A 39 0.17 -30.16 -25.02
N ASN A 40 -1.06 -29.68 -25.14
CA ASN A 40 -1.39 -28.34 -25.65
C ASN A 40 -1.48 -27.30 -24.52
N PHE A 41 -1.21 -27.68 -23.27
CA PHE A 41 -1.27 -26.77 -22.15
C PHE A 41 -0.11 -25.77 -22.20
N ILE A 42 -0.44 -24.48 -22.28
CA ILE A 42 0.52 -23.37 -22.24
C ILE A 42 0.30 -22.61 -20.94
N GLN A 43 1.28 -22.64 -20.04
CA GLN A 43 1.26 -21.87 -18.80
C GLN A 43 1.39 -20.37 -19.10
N LYS A 44 0.30 -19.63 -18.95
CA LYS A 44 0.29 -18.17 -19.11
C LYS A 44 0.87 -17.50 -17.85
N SER A 45 1.78 -16.54 -18.04
CA SER A 45 2.49 -15.84 -16.97
C SER A 45 1.68 -14.73 -16.29
N HIS A 46 0.58 -14.27 -16.88
CA HIS A 46 -0.29 -13.23 -16.35
C HIS A 46 -1.68 -13.79 -16.06
N ARG A 47 -2.12 -13.71 -14.80
CA ARG A 47 -3.36 -14.32 -14.30
C ARG A 47 -4.48 -13.32 -14.01
N ASP A 48 -4.36 -12.09 -14.49
CA ASP A 48 -5.47 -11.15 -14.47
C ASP A 48 -6.06 -11.07 -15.88
N VAL A 49 -7.20 -11.74 -16.06
CA VAL A 49 -8.06 -11.57 -17.23
C VAL A 49 -9.34 -10.93 -16.69
N ALA A 50 -9.56 -9.66 -17.04
CA ALA A 50 -10.83 -9.02 -16.77
C ALA A 50 -11.92 -9.80 -17.53
N THR A 51 -12.84 -10.43 -16.79
CA THR A 51 -14.00 -11.09 -17.39
C THR A 51 -15.14 -10.10 -17.38
N GLN A 52 -15.57 -9.65 -18.55
CA GLN A 52 -16.76 -8.81 -18.65
C GLN A 52 -18.00 -9.70 -18.51
N THR A 53 -18.62 -9.67 -17.32
CA THR A 53 -19.91 -10.30 -17.03
C THR A 53 -21.11 -9.42 -17.43
N GLY A 54 -20.84 -8.23 -17.96
CA GLY A 54 -21.88 -7.33 -18.48
C GLY A 54 -22.35 -7.75 -19.86
N VAL A 55 -23.64 -7.54 -20.12
CA VAL A 55 -24.23 -7.69 -21.46
C VAL A 55 -23.58 -6.68 -22.39
N GLU A 56 -23.13 -7.12 -23.56
CA GLU A 56 -22.63 -6.23 -24.61
C GLU A 56 -23.82 -5.44 -25.19
N MET A 57 -23.90 -4.14 -24.90
CA MET A 57 -24.94 -3.25 -25.45
C MET A 57 -24.32 -2.29 -26.47
N SER A 58 -25.06 -1.99 -27.53
CA SER A 58 -24.61 -1.14 -28.64
C SER A 58 -24.45 0.33 -28.25
N GLU A 59 -25.17 0.80 -27.24
CA GLU A 59 -25.15 2.19 -26.76
C GLU A 59 -25.38 2.22 -25.24
N HIS A 60 -24.68 3.13 -24.54
CA HIS A 60 -24.85 3.35 -23.10
C HIS A 60 -24.81 4.86 -22.82
N GLU A 61 -25.86 5.41 -22.21
CA GLU A 61 -25.88 6.79 -21.70
C GLU A 61 -25.94 6.76 -20.18
N VAL A 62 -24.97 7.40 -19.53
CA VAL A 62 -24.90 7.53 -18.06
C VAL A 62 -24.65 8.99 -17.73
N ASN A 63 -25.54 9.56 -16.91
CA ASN A 63 -25.36 10.90 -16.34
C ASN A 63 -24.51 10.79 -15.07
N THR A 64 -23.30 11.32 -15.09
CA THR A 64 -22.47 11.47 -13.90
C THR A 64 -22.62 12.87 -13.32
N GLU A 65 -23.05 12.96 -12.07
CA GLU A 65 -23.08 14.23 -11.35
C GLU A 65 -21.67 14.75 -11.11
N LEU A 66 -21.48 16.07 -11.21
CA LEU A 66 -20.20 16.71 -10.93
C LEU A 66 -19.96 16.69 -9.42
N HIS A 67 -18.99 15.89 -8.97
CA HIS A 67 -18.58 15.86 -7.57
C HIS A 67 -17.35 16.74 -7.34
N GLU A 68 -17.52 17.84 -6.60
CA GLU A 68 -16.40 18.69 -6.19
C GLU A 68 -15.58 18.01 -5.09
N THR A 69 -14.44 17.44 -5.46
CA THR A 69 -13.48 16.89 -4.49
C THR A 69 -12.37 17.90 -4.23
N ARG A 70 -12.10 18.18 -2.95
CA ARG A 70 -10.95 18.99 -2.53
C ARG A 70 -9.93 18.10 -1.84
N SER A 71 -8.71 18.08 -2.36
CA SER A 71 -7.57 17.51 -1.64
C SER A 71 -7.03 18.54 -0.64
N CYS A 72 -7.20 18.27 0.65
CA CYS A 72 -6.60 19.05 1.73
C CYS A 72 -5.64 18.17 2.53
N GLY A 73 -4.37 18.56 2.57
CA GLY A 73 -3.41 18.01 3.52
C GLY A 73 -3.61 18.65 4.88
N VAL A 74 -3.57 17.85 5.95
CA VAL A 74 -3.54 18.34 7.33
C VAL A 74 -2.09 18.34 7.79
N ASN A 75 -1.57 19.50 8.18
CA ASN A 75 -0.26 19.60 8.81
C ASN A 75 -0.43 19.61 10.32
N HIS A 76 -0.01 18.52 11.00
CA HIS A 76 -0.01 18.46 12.45
C HIS A 76 1.22 19.20 13.00
N VAL A 77 1.04 20.45 13.41
CA VAL A 77 2.13 21.27 14.01
C VAL A 77 2.23 21.05 15.52
N GLU A 78 1.15 20.60 16.17
CA GLU A 78 1.04 20.46 17.63
C GLU A 78 1.31 19.03 18.14
N GLY A 79 1.52 18.08 17.22
CA GLY A 79 1.72 16.68 17.56
C GLY A 79 3.09 16.41 18.20
N GLY A 80 3.11 15.57 19.23
CA GLY A 80 4.35 15.01 19.81
C GLY A 80 4.66 15.44 21.24
N TRP A 81 3.91 16.39 21.82
CA TRP A 81 4.05 16.73 23.22
C TRP A 81 3.31 15.72 24.12
N PRO A 82 3.90 15.30 25.26
CA PRO A 82 3.18 14.53 26.25
C PRO A 82 1.93 15.26 26.76
N LYS A 83 0.92 14.50 27.19
CA LYS A 83 -0.38 15.02 27.67
C LYS A 83 -0.30 16.13 28.73
N ASP A 84 0.79 16.18 29.49
CA ASP A 84 0.98 17.10 30.62
C ASP A 84 1.80 18.35 30.25
N ILE A 85 2.17 18.54 28.97
CA ILE A 85 2.97 19.68 28.49
C ILE A 85 2.18 20.47 27.46
N ASP A 86 1.97 21.76 27.77
CA ASP A 86 1.39 22.70 26.82
C ASP A 86 2.45 23.15 25.81
N SER A 87 2.19 22.87 24.53
CA SER A 87 3.04 23.29 23.40
C SER A 87 3.16 24.82 23.27
N ALA A 88 2.17 25.58 23.74
CA ALA A 88 2.17 27.05 23.71
C ALA A 88 3.06 27.67 24.79
N ASP A 89 3.31 26.96 25.90
CA ASP A 89 4.18 27.43 26.96
C ASP A 89 5.67 27.11 26.65
N LYS A 90 6.41 28.16 26.29
CA LYS A 90 7.85 28.10 26.04
C LYS A 90 8.66 27.59 27.24
N LYS A 91 8.19 27.82 28.46
CA LYS A 91 8.89 27.35 29.67
C LYS A 91 8.75 25.84 29.83
N GLN A 92 7.53 25.31 29.72
CA GLN A 92 7.29 23.87 29.81
C GLN A 92 7.99 23.10 28.69
N THR A 93 7.90 23.58 27.45
CA THR A 93 8.59 22.97 26.30
C THR A 93 10.11 22.97 26.47
N SER A 94 10.71 24.05 26.99
CA SER A 94 12.16 24.12 27.23
C SER A 94 12.61 23.21 28.37
N LEU A 95 11.84 23.11 29.46
CA LEU A 95 12.13 22.19 30.56
C LEU A 95 12.06 20.73 30.10
N PHE A 96 11.07 20.39 29.28
CA PHE A 96 10.95 19.05 28.71
C PHE A 96 12.13 18.71 27.80
N ARG A 97 12.51 19.61 26.88
CA ARG A 97 13.70 19.42 26.03
C ARG A 97 14.95 19.18 26.86
N ASN A 98 15.20 20.04 27.85
CA ASN A 98 16.35 19.91 28.76
C ASN A 98 16.34 18.62 29.58
N LYS A 99 15.15 18.06 29.86
CA LYS A 99 15.01 16.78 30.54
C LYS A 99 15.40 15.64 29.60
N VAL A 100 14.84 15.60 28.39
CA VAL A 100 15.10 14.57 27.38
C VAL A 100 16.56 14.58 26.93
N GLU A 101 17.17 15.74 26.77
CA GLU A 101 18.58 15.87 26.35
C GLU A 101 19.57 15.31 27.38
N LYS A 102 19.16 15.15 28.64
CA LYS A 102 19.97 14.55 29.70
C LYS A 102 19.77 13.04 29.85
N ASP A 103 18.78 12.46 29.17
CA ASP A 103 18.51 11.03 29.26
C ASP A 103 19.60 10.23 28.52
N GLU A 104 20.10 9.16 29.14
CA GLU A 104 21.19 8.34 28.57
C GLU A 104 20.82 7.74 27.20
N SER A 105 19.54 7.38 27.02
CA SER A 105 19.02 6.86 25.74
C SER A 105 19.12 7.88 24.61
N TYR A 106 18.85 9.15 24.90
CA TYR A 106 19.02 10.24 23.95
C TYR A 106 20.48 10.41 23.58
N ILE A 107 21.37 10.49 24.58
CA ILE A 107 22.81 10.66 24.39
C ILE A 107 23.39 9.51 23.54
N ASN A 108 23.06 8.27 23.89
CA ASN A 108 23.55 7.09 23.17
C ASN A 108 23.06 7.06 21.71
N SER A 109 21.80 7.43 21.47
CA SER A 109 21.25 7.48 20.11
C SER A 109 21.93 8.56 19.27
N VAL A 110 22.16 9.74 19.83
CA VAL A 110 22.87 10.84 19.15
C VAL A 110 24.30 10.45 18.80
N LEU A 111 25.02 9.79 19.73
CA LEU A 111 26.39 9.32 19.48
C LEU A 111 26.45 8.28 18.37
N GLN A 112 25.51 7.33 18.33
CA GLN A 112 25.42 6.31 17.27
C GLN A 112 25.09 6.90 15.90
N LEU A 113 24.26 7.95 15.86
CA LEU A 113 23.90 8.65 14.62
C LEU A 113 24.95 9.68 14.18
N SER A 114 25.90 10.03 15.06
CA SER A 114 26.96 10.96 14.73
C SER A 114 27.97 10.30 13.77
N PRO A 115 28.27 10.92 12.62
CA PRO A 115 29.28 10.39 11.73
C PRO A 115 30.67 10.49 12.38
N PRO A 116 31.55 9.47 12.20
CA PRO A 116 32.88 9.43 12.82
C PRO A 116 33.81 10.60 12.45
N SER A 117 33.45 11.40 11.42
CA SER A 117 34.25 12.52 10.92
C SER A 117 34.37 13.71 11.89
N LEU A 118 33.42 13.89 12.82
CA LEU A 118 33.43 15.04 13.75
C LEU A 118 34.34 14.88 14.98
N THR A 119 34.91 13.68 15.21
CA THR A 119 35.79 13.44 16.38
C THR A 119 37.25 13.79 16.09
N VAL A 120 37.62 14.07 14.83
CA VAL A 120 39.00 14.47 14.45
C VAL A 120 39.13 16.00 14.39
N MET A 121 38.71 16.69 15.43
CA MET A 121 39.20 18.05 15.71
C MET A 121 40.15 17.93 16.90
N HIS A 122 41.36 17.44 16.62
CA HIS A 122 42.46 17.49 17.58
C HIS A 122 42.70 18.97 17.98
N PRO A 123 42.95 19.27 19.26
CA PRO A 123 43.31 20.63 19.67
C PRO A 123 44.63 21.04 19.02
N PRO A 124 44.82 22.33 18.67
CA PRO A 124 46.08 22.79 18.11
C PRO A 124 47.17 22.68 19.18
N THR A 125 48.13 21.79 18.97
CA THR A 125 49.36 21.74 19.75
C THR A 125 50.13 23.04 19.52
N LYS A 126 50.35 23.76 20.61
CA LYS A 126 51.16 24.98 20.63
C LYS A 126 52.64 24.60 20.52
N ASP A 127 53.15 24.50 19.31
CA ASP A 127 54.60 24.50 19.09
C ASP A 127 55.10 25.95 18.99
N CYS A 128 55.25 26.57 20.17
CA CYS A 128 56.16 27.69 20.35
C CYS A 128 57.51 27.15 20.81
N SER A 129 58.48 27.03 19.91
CA SER A 129 59.87 27.31 20.24
C SER A 129 60.59 27.87 19.02
N VAL A 130 60.59 29.19 18.94
CA VAL A 130 61.59 29.97 18.23
C VAL A 130 62.95 29.61 18.81
N ASN A 131 63.77 28.88 18.05
CA ASN A 131 65.21 28.85 18.28
C ASN A 131 65.88 29.50 17.08
N ALA A 132 66.15 30.80 17.24
CA ALA A 132 67.17 31.48 16.47
C ALA A 132 68.52 30.87 16.85
N VAL A 133 69.18 30.23 15.88
CA VAL A 133 70.62 29.93 15.96
C VAL A 133 71.26 30.44 14.69
N SER A 134 72.19 31.37 14.91
CA SER A 134 73.01 32.06 13.95
C SER A 134 73.82 31.13 13.04
N ARG A 135 73.86 31.46 11.75
CA ARG A 135 75.08 31.55 10.92
C ARG A 135 74.81 32.30 9.63
#